data_AF-A0A385NB15-F1
#
_entry.id   AF-A0A385NB15-F1
#
_cell.length_a   1.000
_cell.length_b   1.000
_cell.length_c   1.000
_cell.angle_alpha   90.00
_cell.angle_beta   90.00
_cell.angle_gamma   90.00
#
_symmetry.space_group_name_H-M   'P 1'
#
loop_
_entity.id
_entity.type
_entity.pdbx_description
1 polymer ?
#
loop_
_entity_poly.entity_id
_entity_poly.type
_entity_poly.pdbx_seq_one_letter_code
_entity_poly.pdbx_strand_id
1 'polypeptide(L)'
;MHDPEKVKARLYACGKFGDRHMLIDKQYLYYGRVNYQGVNYWGKNIKEEHEAKGCDDQIQSIVLKVKWPEMKASREGFKLDSENKDVIKIALNQRSVWKEEWGSKDFFNYFGYLKSKLRKGMFSSSGEEVSEVWIDETKTFNSDLGLYEIDVKSDDGVGKKVYWQERKGKGVSLTIVCLYFKDGATSCEFNTHQPNYGFNTSYVKINFHSELLPHWQEIYQNAEQLINSFNTE
;
A
#
# COMPACT_ATOMS: atom_id res chain seq x y z
N MET A 1 -3.32 37.07 -17.65
CA MET A 1 -3.53 35.77 -18.32
C MET A 1 -2.65 34.75 -17.61
N HIS A 2 -3.23 33.73 -16.96
CA HIS A 2 -2.44 32.77 -16.19
C HIS A 2 -1.72 31.80 -17.15
N ASP A 3 -0.41 31.69 -17.00
CA ASP A 3 0.44 30.73 -17.71
C ASP A 3 -0.14 29.30 -17.52
N PRO A 4 -0.56 28.62 -18.61
CA PRO A 4 -1.18 27.29 -18.56
C PRO A 4 -0.31 26.25 -17.85
N GLU A 5 1.02 26.36 -17.93
CA GLU A 5 1.92 25.44 -17.23
C GLU A 5 1.91 25.69 -15.72
N LYS A 6 1.83 26.95 -15.29
CA LYS A 6 1.66 27.30 -13.86
C LYS A 6 0.30 26.88 -13.31
N VAL A 7 -0.75 26.85 -14.14
CA VAL A 7 -2.07 26.33 -13.74
C VAL A 7 -2.04 24.80 -13.61
N LYS A 8 -1.39 24.08 -14.54
CA LYS A 8 -1.18 22.63 -14.43
C LYS A 8 -0.36 22.27 -13.18
N ALA A 9 0.73 22.98 -12.89
CA ALA A 9 1.55 22.74 -11.68
C ALA A 9 0.78 22.97 -10.36
N ARG A 10 -0.28 23.79 -10.36
CA ARG A 10 -1.15 23.98 -9.19
C ARG A 10 -2.10 22.82 -8.94
N LEU A 11 -2.58 22.17 -10.00
CA LEU A 11 -3.59 21.11 -9.91
C LEU A 11 -2.98 19.70 -9.83
N TYR A 12 -1.81 19.51 -10.44
CA TYR A 12 -1.16 18.21 -10.54
C TYR A 12 0.17 18.18 -9.78
N ALA A 13 0.52 17.01 -9.25
CA ALA A 13 1.88 16.66 -8.87
C ALA A 13 2.46 15.76 -9.98
N CYS A 14 3.77 15.76 -10.16
CA CYS A 14 4.43 14.96 -11.19
C CYS A 14 5.74 14.35 -10.71
N GLY A 15 6.28 13.39 -11.46
CA GLY A 15 7.57 12.77 -11.17
C GLY A 15 7.71 11.43 -11.86
N LYS A 16 8.89 10.81 -11.74
CA LYS A 16 9.14 9.46 -12.23
C LYS A 16 8.87 8.43 -11.15
N PHE A 17 8.08 7.41 -11.46
CA PHE A 17 7.96 6.22 -10.62
C PHE A 17 8.55 5.04 -11.38
N GLY A 18 9.80 4.71 -11.05
CA GLY A 18 10.62 3.86 -11.90
C GLY A 18 10.91 4.55 -13.24
N ASP A 19 10.54 3.88 -14.32
CA ASP A 19 10.71 4.39 -15.69
C ASP A 19 9.48 5.18 -16.19
N ARG A 20 8.41 5.25 -15.40
CA ARG A 20 7.14 5.89 -15.80
C ARG A 20 7.07 7.33 -15.33
N HIS A 21 6.69 8.25 -16.22
CA HIS A 21 6.31 9.60 -15.83
C HIS A 21 4.86 9.60 -15.35
N MET A 22 4.64 10.15 -14.16
CA MET A 22 3.32 10.23 -13.56
C MET A 22 2.88 11.69 -13.47
N LEU A 23 1.62 11.94 -13.80
CA LEU A 23 0.93 13.21 -13.58
C LEU A 23 -0.35 12.94 -12.78
N ILE A 24 -0.35 13.34 -11.51
CA ILE A 24 -1.33 12.93 -10.52
C ILE A 24 -2.11 14.16 -10.07
N ASP A 25 -3.43 14.12 -10.16
CA ASP A 25 -4.28 15.18 -9.64
C ASP A 25 -4.16 15.24 -8.10
N LYS A 26 -3.79 16.42 -7.58
CA LYS A 26 -3.54 16.65 -6.16
C LYS A 26 -4.77 16.40 -5.29
N GLN A 27 -5.98 16.41 -5.84
CA GLN A 27 -7.19 16.05 -5.09
C GLN A 27 -7.13 14.61 -4.56
N TYR A 28 -6.47 13.71 -5.28
CA TYR A 28 -6.27 12.32 -4.88
C TYR A 28 -5.20 12.19 -3.80
N LEU A 29 -4.24 13.11 -3.74
CA LEU A 29 -3.06 12.96 -2.89
C LEU A 29 -3.34 13.29 -1.43
N TYR A 30 -2.82 12.44 -0.55
CA TYR A 30 -2.71 12.76 0.86
C TYR A 30 -1.74 13.95 1.04
N TYR A 31 -2.16 14.97 1.77
CA TYR A 31 -1.48 16.28 1.84
C TYR A 31 -1.23 17.00 0.51
N GLY A 32 -1.89 16.60 -0.59
CA GLY A 32 -1.78 17.26 -1.89
C GLY A 32 -0.40 17.16 -2.55
N ARG A 33 0.43 16.18 -2.16
CA ARG A 33 1.80 16.00 -2.68
C ARG A 33 2.22 14.54 -2.74
N VAL A 34 3.19 14.25 -3.60
CA VAL A 34 3.96 13.00 -3.59
C VAL A 34 5.18 13.15 -2.67
N ASN A 35 5.86 12.05 -2.35
CA ASN A 35 7.17 12.12 -1.69
C ASN A 35 8.26 11.72 -2.68
N TYR A 36 9.20 12.60 -2.98
CA TYR A 36 10.38 12.32 -3.81
C TYR A 36 11.50 11.62 -3.05
N GLN A 37 12.31 10.84 -3.77
CA GLN A 37 13.55 10.26 -3.25
C GLN A 37 14.56 11.35 -2.91
N GLY A 38 15.35 11.14 -1.85
CA GLY A 38 16.40 12.05 -1.41
C GLY A 38 15.92 13.29 -0.65
N VAL A 39 14.61 13.45 -0.43
CA VAL A 39 14.04 14.52 0.41
C VAL A 39 13.82 13.99 1.82
N ASN A 40 14.29 14.73 2.83
CA ASN A 40 14.07 14.36 4.23
C ASN A 40 12.76 14.97 4.74
N TYR A 41 11.65 14.24 4.58
CA TYR A 41 10.32 14.67 5.04
C TYR A 41 10.15 14.78 6.57
N TRP A 42 11.19 14.48 7.35
CA TRP A 42 11.25 14.64 8.79
C TRP A 42 12.29 15.68 9.24
N GLY A 43 12.95 16.34 8.28
CA GLY A 43 14.01 17.31 8.51
C GLY A 43 13.52 18.75 8.68
N LYS A 44 14.47 19.65 8.86
CA LYS A 44 14.25 21.10 8.66
C LYS A 44 14.26 21.36 7.14
N ASN A 45 13.53 22.38 6.66
CA ASN A 45 13.49 22.81 5.25
C ASN A 45 12.77 21.89 4.24
N ILE A 46 11.88 21.00 4.71
CA ILE A 46 11.10 20.07 3.86
C ILE A 46 10.44 20.75 2.66
N LYS A 47 9.89 21.96 2.87
CA LYS A 47 9.19 22.70 1.81
C LYS A 47 10.13 23.06 0.66
N GLU A 48 11.32 23.57 0.97
CA GLU A 48 12.32 23.99 -0.01
C GLU A 48 12.88 22.78 -0.76
N GLU A 49 13.23 21.70 -0.03
CA GLU A 49 13.71 20.46 -0.65
C GLU A 49 12.66 19.83 -1.58
N HIS A 50 11.39 19.90 -1.20
CA HIS A 50 10.29 19.37 -2.01
C HIS A 50 10.01 20.26 -3.23
N GLU A 51 9.99 21.58 -3.08
CA GLU A 51 9.74 22.53 -4.18
C GLU A 51 10.89 22.54 -5.21
N ALA A 52 12.09 22.11 -4.83
CA ALA A 52 13.21 21.90 -5.74
C ALA A 52 13.06 20.66 -6.65
N LYS A 53 12.04 19.82 -6.43
CA LYS A 53 11.79 18.61 -7.22
C LYS A 53 10.82 18.88 -8.37
N GLY A 54 11.03 18.16 -9.48
CA GLY A 54 10.26 18.28 -10.71
C GLY A 54 9.75 16.96 -11.27
N CYS A 55 9.18 17.02 -12.48
CA CYS A 55 8.57 15.86 -13.13
C CYS A 55 9.57 14.78 -13.55
N ASP A 56 10.87 15.11 -13.57
CA ASP A 56 11.95 14.17 -13.87
C ASP A 56 12.58 13.53 -12.63
N ASP A 57 12.21 13.96 -11.43
CA ASP A 57 12.70 13.40 -10.17
C ASP A 57 11.95 12.12 -9.79
N GLN A 58 12.68 11.20 -9.15
CA GLN A 58 12.12 9.93 -8.69
C GLN A 58 11.17 10.12 -7.49
N ILE A 59 9.93 9.63 -7.59
CA ILE A 59 8.90 9.65 -6.55
C ILE A 59 9.09 8.46 -5.61
N GLN A 60 9.55 8.64 -4.39
CA GLN A 60 9.63 7.55 -3.40
C GLN A 60 8.26 6.92 -3.06
N SER A 61 7.22 7.74 -2.89
CA SER A 61 5.87 7.21 -2.59
C SER A 61 4.76 8.15 -3.03
N ILE A 62 3.65 7.53 -3.41
CA ILE A 62 2.39 8.17 -3.78
C ILE A 62 1.34 7.63 -2.81
N VAL A 63 0.63 8.53 -2.13
CA VAL A 63 -0.42 8.16 -1.17
C VAL A 63 -1.73 8.79 -1.63
N LEU A 64 -2.68 7.95 -2.02
CA LEU A 64 -3.98 8.32 -2.54
C LEU A 64 -5.07 8.12 -1.48
N LYS A 65 -6.06 9.01 -1.48
CA LYS A 65 -7.28 8.94 -0.67
C LYS A 65 -8.49 8.89 -1.59
N VAL A 66 -9.25 7.81 -1.55
CA VAL A 66 -10.36 7.59 -2.48
C VAL A 66 -11.57 6.97 -1.80
N LYS A 67 -12.74 7.11 -2.43
CA LYS A 67 -13.96 6.37 -2.10
C LYS A 67 -14.09 5.19 -3.06
N TRP A 68 -14.25 3.99 -2.52
CA TRP A 68 -14.56 2.77 -3.26
C TRP A 68 -16.09 2.60 -3.37
N PRO A 69 -16.66 2.07 -4.47
CA PRO A 69 -16.00 1.47 -5.62
C PRO A 69 -15.59 2.44 -6.73
N GLU A 70 -16.10 3.67 -6.76
CA GLU A 70 -15.91 4.57 -7.91
C GLU A 70 -14.48 5.11 -8.06
N MET A 71 -13.63 4.91 -7.05
CA MET A 71 -12.27 5.43 -6.98
C MET A 71 -12.20 6.95 -7.18
N LYS A 72 -13.21 7.68 -6.71
CA LYS A 72 -13.20 9.15 -6.70
C LYS A 72 -12.37 9.66 -5.52
N ALA A 73 -11.70 10.80 -5.70
CA ALA A 73 -10.93 11.41 -4.63
C ALA A 73 -11.78 11.70 -3.39
N SER A 74 -11.24 11.34 -2.22
CA SER A 74 -11.86 11.61 -0.93
C SER A 74 -11.28 12.88 -0.31
N ARG A 75 -12.12 13.70 0.32
CA ARG A 75 -11.64 14.88 1.07
C ARG A 75 -10.97 14.48 2.38
N GLU A 76 -11.53 13.48 3.07
CA GLU A 76 -11.22 13.14 4.46
C GLU A 76 -10.05 12.16 4.62
N GLY A 77 -9.83 11.30 3.62
CA GLY A 77 -8.88 10.19 3.72
C GLY A 77 -9.33 9.09 4.70
N PHE A 78 -8.64 7.94 4.67
CA PHE A 78 -8.93 6.82 5.56
C PHE A 78 -8.71 7.22 7.03
N LYS A 79 -9.70 6.95 7.88
CA LYS A 79 -9.64 7.12 9.33
C LYS A 79 -10.21 5.88 10.01
N LEU A 80 -9.55 5.43 11.06
CA LEU A 80 -9.87 4.17 11.74
C LEU A 80 -11.31 4.16 12.31
N ASP A 81 -11.74 5.30 12.84
CA ASP A 81 -13.03 5.55 13.50
C ASP A 81 -14.10 6.11 12.55
N SER A 82 -13.85 6.14 11.23
CA SER A 82 -14.80 6.71 10.28
C SER A 82 -16.09 5.89 10.17
N GLU A 83 -17.23 6.56 10.06
CA GLU A 83 -18.49 5.98 9.58
C GLU A 83 -18.47 5.74 8.06
N ASN A 84 -17.64 6.47 7.31
CA ASN A 84 -17.48 6.32 5.87
C ASN A 84 -16.54 5.14 5.56
N LYS A 85 -17.05 3.92 5.72
CA LYS A 85 -16.29 2.67 5.56
C LYS A 85 -15.77 2.44 4.14
N ASP A 86 -16.34 3.15 3.16
CA ASP A 86 -15.99 3.15 1.74
C ASP A 86 -14.71 3.94 1.41
N VAL A 87 -14.22 4.76 2.35
CA VAL A 87 -12.99 5.53 2.14
C VAL A 87 -11.78 4.63 2.36
N ILE A 88 -10.93 4.48 1.34
CA ILE A 88 -9.70 3.68 1.40
C ILE A 88 -8.47 4.54 1.14
N LYS A 89 -7.32 4.04 1.58
CA LYS A 89 -6.01 4.67 1.35
C LYS A 89 -5.11 3.72 0.58
N ILE A 90 -4.72 4.13 -0.63
CA ILE A 90 -3.81 3.39 -1.50
C ILE A 90 -2.44 4.06 -1.42
N ALA A 91 -1.39 3.30 -1.15
CA ALA A 91 -0.02 3.79 -1.16
C ALA A 91 0.82 2.96 -2.13
N LEU A 92 1.28 3.58 -3.20
CA LEU A 92 2.28 3.03 -4.10
C LEU A 92 3.66 3.50 -3.63
N ASN A 93 4.55 2.56 -3.34
CA ASN A 93 5.86 2.84 -2.75
C ASN A 93 6.96 2.24 -3.61
N GLN A 94 8.06 2.97 -3.77
CA GLN A 94 9.32 2.46 -4.31
C GLN A 94 10.44 2.64 -3.30
N ARG A 95 11.28 1.62 -3.13
CA ARG A 95 12.35 1.61 -2.12
C ARG A 95 13.74 1.79 -2.69
N SER A 96 14.07 1.03 -3.72
CA SER A 96 15.45 0.90 -4.19
C SER A 96 15.49 0.41 -5.62
N VAL A 97 16.59 0.73 -6.30
CA VAL A 97 16.94 0.10 -7.57
C VAL A 97 17.12 -1.41 -7.36
N TRP A 98 16.32 -2.20 -8.05
CA TRP A 98 16.41 -3.64 -8.16
C TRP A 98 17.71 -4.04 -8.85
N LYS A 99 18.47 -4.89 -8.18
CA LYS A 99 19.70 -5.48 -8.70
C LYS A 99 19.42 -6.87 -9.25
N GLU A 100 20.04 -7.24 -10.36
CA GLU A 100 19.87 -8.56 -10.99
C GLU A 100 20.21 -9.71 -10.02
N GLU A 101 21.16 -9.49 -9.10
CA GLU A 101 21.53 -10.43 -8.04
C GLU A 101 20.38 -10.78 -7.08
N TRP A 102 19.31 -9.98 -7.02
CA TRP A 102 18.11 -10.26 -6.22
C TRP A 102 17.10 -11.18 -6.93
N GLY A 103 17.39 -11.57 -8.17
CA GLY A 103 16.55 -12.46 -8.96
C GLY A 103 15.48 -11.73 -9.78
N SER A 104 14.37 -12.43 -10.06
CA SER A 104 13.30 -11.91 -10.93
C SER A 104 12.54 -10.75 -10.27
N LYS A 105 12.38 -9.67 -11.04
CA LYS A 105 11.55 -8.49 -10.68
C LYS A 105 10.06 -8.78 -10.66
N ASP A 106 9.62 -9.92 -11.17
CA ASP A 106 8.20 -10.21 -11.39
C ASP A 106 7.50 -10.70 -10.13
N PHE A 107 8.26 -11.10 -9.12
CA PHE A 107 7.71 -11.68 -7.91
C PHE A 107 8.58 -11.38 -6.69
N PHE A 108 7.94 -10.87 -5.64
CA PHE A 108 8.53 -10.77 -4.32
C PHE A 108 7.81 -11.75 -3.38
N ASN A 109 8.57 -12.65 -2.75
CA ASN A 109 8.00 -13.58 -1.78
C ASN A 109 7.72 -12.87 -0.46
N TYR A 110 6.45 -12.62 -0.16
CA TYR A 110 6.00 -11.99 1.08
C TYR A 110 6.10 -12.89 2.31
N PHE A 111 6.65 -14.09 2.22
CA PHE A 111 6.68 -15.02 3.34
C PHE A 111 7.41 -14.46 4.58
N GLY A 112 8.53 -13.76 4.40
CA GLY A 112 9.20 -13.07 5.52
C GLY A 112 8.34 -11.98 6.15
N TYR A 113 7.58 -11.24 5.33
CA TYR A 113 6.63 -10.24 5.79
C TYR A 113 5.44 -10.89 6.52
N LEU A 114 4.91 -12.00 6.00
CA LEU A 114 3.87 -12.81 6.64
C LEU A 114 4.31 -13.26 8.04
N LYS A 115 5.50 -13.85 8.18
CA LYS A 115 6.05 -14.26 9.49
C LYS A 115 6.07 -13.11 10.49
N SER A 116 6.52 -11.94 10.05
CA SER A 116 6.53 -10.74 10.89
C SER A 116 5.11 -10.27 11.27
N LYS A 117 4.13 -10.40 10.37
CA LYS A 117 2.74 -10.06 10.65
C LYS A 117 2.01 -11.11 11.49
N LEU A 118 2.45 -12.34 11.55
CA LEU A 118 1.87 -13.40 12.39
C LEU A 118 2.35 -13.37 13.85
N ARG A 119 3.34 -12.54 14.19
CA ARG A 119 3.75 -12.31 15.59
C ARG A 119 2.56 -11.79 16.43
N LYS A 120 2.52 -12.14 17.71
CA LYS A 120 1.39 -11.81 18.61
C LYS A 120 1.22 -10.32 18.88
N GLY A 121 2.30 -9.53 18.83
CA GLY A 121 2.19 -8.09 19.00
C GLY A 121 1.44 -7.44 17.84
N MET A 122 0.75 -6.33 18.12
CA MET A 122 0.06 -5.52 17.13
C MET A 122 1.02 -5.04 16.04
N PHE A 123 2.24 -4.65 16.42
CA PHE A 123 3.28 -4.21 15.50
C PHE A 123 4.16 -5.36 15.02
N SER A 124 4.67 -5.26 13.79
CA SER A 124 5.53 -6.25 13.14
C SER A 124 6.85 -6.56 13.90
N SER A 125 7.26 -5.67 14.80
CA SER A 125 8.46 -5.80 15.64
C SER A 125 8.19 -6.33 17.04
N SER A 126 6.92 -6.51 17.42
CA SER A 126 6.51 -6.95 18.76
C SER A 126 6.05 -8.41 18.76
N GLY A 127 6.41 -9.14 19.82
CA GLY A 127 6.11 -10.56 19.98
C GLY A 127 7.17 -11.51 19.41
N GLU A 128 7.05 -12.77 19.76
CA GLU A 128 7.96 -13.85 19.35
C GLU A 128 7.83 -14.17 17.85
N GLU A 129 8.93 -14.62 17.26
CA GLU A 129 8.91 -15.12 15.89
C GLU A 129 8.10 -16.40 15.78
N VAL A 130 7.33 -16.53 14.70
CA VAL A 130 6.61 -17.76 14.38
C VAL A 130 7.45 -18.69 13.51
N SER A 131 7.39 -20.00 13.75
CA SER A 131 8.03 -21.01 12.92
C SER A 131 7.20 -21.33 11.68
N GLU A 132 7.83 -21.84 10.62
CA GLU A 132 7.13 -22.21 9.38
C GLU A 132 6.20 -23.41 9.61
N VAL A 133 6.66 -24.39 10.39
CA VAL A 133 5.88 -25.56 10.82
C VAL A 133 4.58 -25.12 11.49
N TRP A 134 4.64 -24.15 12.40
CA TRP A 134 3.45 -23.64 13.08
C TRP A 134 2.47 -22.98 12.10
N ILE A 135 2.97 -22.24 11.10
CA ILE A 135 2.12 -21.61 10.07
C ILE A 135 1.40 -22.70 9.28
N ASP A 136 2.11 -23.72 8.82
CA ASP A 136 1.53 -24.79 8.01
C ASP A 136 0.53 -25.66 8.78
N GLU A 137 0.76 -25.90 10.07
CA GLU A 137 -0.17 -26.64 10.95
C GLU A 137 -1.40 -25.82 11.35
N THR A 138 -1.29 -24.50 11.39
CA THR A 138 -2.36 -23.61 11.90
C THR A 138 -3.20 -22.98 10.79
N LYS A 139 -2.65 -22.81 9.58
CA LYS A 139 -3.35 -22.13 8.49
C LYS A 139 -4.61 -22.87 8.09
N THR A 140 -5.68 -22.12 7.86
CA THR A 140 -6.91 -22.64 7.25
C THR A 140 -7.14 -21.94 5.92
N PHE A 141 -7.78 -22.62 4.97
CA PHE A 141 -8.13 -22.02 3.69
C PHE A 141 -9.57 -21.52 3.73
N ASN A 142 -9.75 -20.23 3.46
CA ASN A 142 -11.04 -19.58 3.32
C ASN A 142 -11.44 -19.55 1.84
N SER A 143 -12.40 -20.38 1.44
CA SER A 143 -12.84 -20.51 0.05
C SER A 143 -13.53 -19.25 -0.49
N ASP A 144 -14.23 -18.51 0.37
CA ASP A 144 -14.99 -17.33 -0.03
C ASP A 144 -14.06 -16.17 -0.39
N LEU A 145 -12.92 -16.08 0.30
CA LEU A 145 -11.89 -15.07 0.03
C LEU A 145 -10.82 -15.55 -0.95
N GLY A 146 -10.67 -16.87 -1.13
CA GLY A 146 -9.57 -17.46 -1.88
C GLY A 146 -8.20 -17.25 -1.22
N LEU A 147 -8.15 -17.21 0.12
CA LEU A 147 -6.97 -16.89 0.92
C LEU A 147 -6.78 -17.92 2.04
N TYR A 148 -5.53 -18.15 2.41
CA TYR A 148 -5.24 -18.75 3.71
C TYR A 148 -5.41 -17.73 4.82
N GLU A 149 -5.77 -18.18 6.02
CA GLU A 149 -5.99 -17.32 7.18
C GLU A 149 -5.47 -17.94 8.49
N ILE A 150 -5.08 -17.08 9.42
CA ILE A 150 -4.84 -17.40 10.84
C ILE A 150 -5.41 -16.27 11.70
N ASP A 151 -6.15 -16.64 12.74
CA ASP A 151 -6.55 -15.75 13.82
C ASP A 151 -5.45 -15.71 14.90
N VAL A 152 -4.85 -14.54 15.08
CA VAL A 152 -3.74 -14.31 16.01
C VAL A 152 -4.31 -13.71 17.28
N LYS A 153 -4.24 -14.47 18.38
CA LYS A 153 -4.53 -13.94 19.72
C LYS A 153 -3.47 -12.92 20.09
N SER A 154 -3.75 -11.63 19.87
CA SER A 154 -2.82 -10.56 20.18
C SER A 154 -2.72 -10.31 21.68
N ASP A 155 -1.50 -10.07 22.16
CA ASP A 155 -1.24 -9.75 23.57
C ASP A 155 -1.78 -8.35 23.95
N ASP A 156 -2.08 -7.51 22.95
CA ASP A 156 -2.46 -6.10 23.12
C ASP A 156 -3.99 -5.90 23.23
N GLY A 157 -4.76 -6.98 23.27
CA GLY A 157 -6.23 -6.93 23.37
C GLY A 157 -6.93 -6.42 22.11
N VAL A 158 -6.23 -6.40 20.97
CA VAL A 158 -6.74 -6.10 19.63
C VAL A 158 -6.92 -7.43 18.88
N GLY A 159 -8.11 -7.72 18.36
CA GLY A 159 -8.32 -8.89 17.51
C GLY A 159 -7.47 -8.76 16.24
N LYS A 160 -6.77 -9.81 15.83
CA LYS A 160 -5.87 -9.75 14.69
C LYS A 160 -6.03 -10.98 13.82
N LYS A 161 -6.43 -10.79 12.57
CA LYS A 161 -6.54 -11.87 11.59
C LYS A 161 -5.67 -11.59 10.38
N VAL A 162 -4.85 -12.56 10.01
CA VAL A 162 -3.88 -12.44 8.92
C VAL A 162 -4.30 -13.38 7.80
N TYR A 163 -4.39 -12.84 6.59
CA TYR A 163 -4.73 -13.55 5.37
C TYR A 163 -3.59 -13.48 4.36
N TRP A 164 -3.42 -14.49 3.51
CA TRP A 164 -2.42 -14.46 2.44
C TRP A 164 -2.79 -15.37 1.26
N GLN A 165 -2.18 -15.08 0.12
CA GLN A 165 -2.28 -15.93 -1.08
C GLN A 165 -0.93 -16.57 -1.37
N GLU A 166 -0.91 -17.91 -1.48
CA GLU A 166 0.25 -18.67 -1.98
C GLU A 166 0.14 -18.87 -3.49
N ARG A 167 1.26 -18.69 -4.21
CA ARG A 167 1.40 -19.05 -5.62
C ARG A 167 2.26 -20.30 -5.73
N LYS A 168 1.71 -21.33 -6.39
CA LYS A 168 2.36 -22.62 -6.60
C LYS A 168 3.77 -22.44 -7.17
N GLY A 169 4.77 -22.99 -6.47
CA GLY A 169 6.18 -22.93 -6.87
C GLY A 169 6.85 -21.56 -6.72
N LYS A 170 6.18 -20.53 -6.18
CA LYS A 170 6.75 -19.20 -5.95
C LYS A 170 6.74 -18.76 -4.48
N GLY A 171 5.70 -19.10 -3.72
CA GLY A 171 5.56 -18.69 -2.31
C GLY A 171 4.44 -17.68 -2.11
N VAL A 172 4.55 -16.80 -1.11
CA VAL A 172 3.47 -15.87 -0.74
C VAL A 172 3.48 -14.64 -1.64
N SER A 173 2.35 -14.35 -2.27
CA SER A 173 2.20 -13.27 -3.26
C SER A 173 1.61 -11.98 -2.70
N LEU A 174 0.77 -12.08 -1.67
CA LEU A 174 0.17 -10.95 -0.99
C LEU A 174 -0.17 -11.32 0.45
N THR A 175 -0.34 -10.30 1.28
CA THR A 175 -0.82 -10.44 2.66
C THR A 175 -1.90 -9.40 2.93
N ILE A 176 -2.88 -9.74 3.77
CA ILE A 176 -3.88 -8.82 4.30
C ILE A 176 -3.90 -8.99 5.81
N VAL A 177 -3.67 -7.91 6.55
CA VAL A 177 -3.68 -7.96 8.02
C VAL A 177 -4.83 -7.10 8.53
N CYS A 178 -5.83 -7.74 9.13
CA CYS A 178 -6.98 -7.07 9.71
C CYS A 178 -6.87 -6.99 11.22
N LEU A 179 -7.10 -5.80 11.76
CA LEU A 179 -7.14 -5.49 13.17
C LEU A 179 -8.58 -5.10 13.56
N TYR A 180 -9.03 -5.60 14.70
CA TYR A 180 -10.36 -5.41 15.28
C TYR A 180 -10.21 -4.83 16.68
N PHE A 181 -10.63 -3.58 16.85
CA PHE A 181 -10.47 -2.83 18.08
C PHE A 181 -11.72 -2.94 18.96
N LYS A 182 -11.57 -2.73 20.27
CA LYS A 182 -12.65 -2.89 21.26
C LYS A 182 -13.79 -1.89 21.09
N ASP A 183 -13.50 -0.73 20.50
CA ASP A 183 -14.48 0.31 20.16
C ASP A 183 -15.28 -0.03 18.88
N GLY A 184 -15.04 -1.19 18.27
CA GLY A 184 -15.67 -1.63 17.04
C GLY A 184 -14.97 -1.12 15.78
N ALA A 185 -13.90 -0.33 15.92
CA ALA A 185 -13.12 0.09 14.76
C ALA A 185 -12.36 -1.08 14.13
N THR A 186 -12.16 -1.00 12.82
CA THR A 186 -11.53 -2.07 12.04
C THR A 186 -10.55 -1.47 11.03
N SER A 187 -9.46 -2.19 10.77
CA SER A 187 -8.48 -1.78 9.76
C SER A 187 -7.81 -3.00 9.15
N CYS A 188 -7.91 -3.15 7.84
CA CYS A 188 -7.18 -4.12 7.05
C CYS A 188 -6.08 -3.44 6.24
N GLU A 189 -4.88 -3.99 6.27
CA GLU A 189 -3.72 -3.58 5.47
C GLU A 189 -3.38 -4.67 4.46
N PHE A 190 -3.72 -4.44 3.19
CA PHE A 190 -3.33 -5.27 2.06
C PHE A 190 -1.95 -4.85 1.56
N ASN A 191 -1.06 -5.80 1.30
CA ASN A 191 0.26 -5.56 0.73
C ASN A 191 0.55 -6.57 -0.39
N THR A 192 1.01 -6.07 -1.54
CA THR A 192 1.52 -6.91 -2.63
C THR A 192 2.58 -6.20 -3.46
N HIS A 193 3.43 -7.00 -4.10
CA HIS A 193 4.47 -6.53 -5.02
C HIS A 193 3.82 -5.92 -6.25
N GLN A 194 4.42 -4.85 -6.76
CA GLN A 194 4.04 -4.25 -8.03
C GLN A 194 5.17 -4.47 -9.03
N PRO A 195 5.06 -5.47 -9.93
CA PRO A 195 6.03 -5.64 -10.99
C PRO A 195 5.92 -4.47 -12.00
N ASN A 196 6.91 -4.34 -12.88
CA ASN A 196 6.82 -3.52 -14.10
C ASN A 196 6.83 -1.99 -13.91
N TYR A 197 7.39 -1.49 -12.80
CA TYR A 197 7.78 -0.08 -12.65
C TYR A 197 9.30 0.09 -12.85
N GLY A 198 9.84 -0.54 -13.90
CA GLY A 198 11.22 -0.33 -14.33
C GLY A 198 12.29 -0.93 -13.42
N PHE A 199 13.31 -0.13 -13.10
CA PHE A 199 14.43 -0.58 -12.28
C PHE A 199 14.15 -0.60 -10.79
N ASN A 200 13.03 -0.10 -10.26
CA ASN A 200 12.80 0.00 -8.82
C ASN A 200 11.94 -1.13 -8.23
N THR A 201 12.28 -1.57 -7.01
CA THR A 201 11.39 -2.41 -6.19
C THR A 201 10.18 -1.61 -5.76
N SER A 202 8.99 -2.08 -6.15
CA SER A 202 7.73 -1.37 -5.96
C SER A 202 6.69 -2.26 -5.30
N TYR A 203 5.84 -1.68 -4.45
CA TYR A 203 4.73 -2.38 -3.83
C TYR A 203 3.55 -1.45 -3.60
N VAL A 204 2.36 -2.04 -3.60
CA VAL A 204 1.12 -1.36 -3.23
C VAL A 204 0.72 -1.81 -1.83
N LYS A 205 0.32 -0.83 -1.05
CA LYS A 205 -0.31 -1.00 0.25
C LYS A 205 -1.68 -0.36 0.24
N ILE A 206 -2.74 -1.09 0.57
CA ILE A 206 -4.11 -0.55 0.63
C ILE A 206 -4.62 -0.71 2.06
N ASN A 207 -5.15 0.38 2.63
CA ASN A 207 -5.80 0.37 3.93
C ASN A 207 -7.30 0.58 3.72
N PHE A 208 -8.11 -0.30 4.28
CA PHE A 208 -9.55 -0.31 4.17
C PHE A 208 -10.18 -0.92 5.43
N HIS A 209 -11.47 -0.71 5.65
CA HIS A 209 -12.19 -1.29 6.79
C HIS A 209 -12.53 -2.77 6.54
N SER A 210 -12.56 -3.60 7.58
CA SER A 210 -12.74 -5.06 7.44
C SER A 210 -14.01 -5.49 6.71
N GLU A 211 -15.03 -4.64 6.73
CA GLU A 211 -16.31 -4.77 6.06
C GLU A 211 -16.14 -4.89 4.53
N LEU A 212 -15.05 -4.33 4.00
CA LEU A 212 -14.71 -4.43 2.59
C LEU A 212 -13.80 -5.61 2.23
N LEU A 213 -13.39 -6.44 3.21
CA LEU A 213 -12.52 -7.59 2.96
C LEU A 213 -13.06 -8.57 1.89
N PRO A 214 -14.37 -8.88 1.81
CA PRO A 214 -14.89 -9.72 0.72
C PRO A 214 -14.62 -9.15 -0.68
N HIS A 215 -14.37 -7.85 -0.80
CA HIS A 215 -14.11 -7.13 -2.05
C HIS A 215 -12.61 -6.87 -2.30
N TRP A 216 -11.70 -7.51 -1.56
CA TRP A 216 -10.27 -7.21 -1.63
C TRP A 216 -9.67 -7.31 -3.04
N GLN A 217 -10.15 -8.27 -3.86
CA GLN A 217 -9.70 -8.45 -5.24
C GLN A 217 -10.10 -7.26 -6.12
N GLU A 218 -11.37 -6.84 -6.02
CA GLU A 218 -11.90 -5.71 -6.77
C GLU A 218 -11.25 -4.39 -6.32
N ILE A 219 -11.05 -4.21 -5.01
CA ILE A 219 -10.31 -3.06 -4.46
C ILE A 219 -8.91 -2.98 -5.06
N TYR A 220 -8.21 -4.11 -5.12
CA TYR A 220 -6.86 -4.17 -5.70
C TYR A 220 -6.87 -3.86 -7.20
N GLN A 221 -7.77 -4.48 -7.97
CA GLN A 221 -7.91 -4.24 -9.41
C GLN A 221 -8.23 -2.77 -9.73
N ASN A 222 -9.20 -2.19 -9.02
CA ASN A 222 -9.58 -0.78 -9.20
C ASN A 222 -8.44 0.16 -8.77
N ALA A 223 -7.65 -0.21 -7.75
CA ALA A 223 -6.47 0.56 -7.34
C ALA A 223 -5.39 0.54 -8.42
N GLU A 224 -5.12 -0.62 -9.04
CA GLU A 224 -4.19 -0.73 -10.17
C GLU A 224 -4.66 0.12 -11.37
N GLN A 225 -5.94 0.07 -11.71
CA GLN A 225 -6.51 0.89 -12.78
C GLN A 225 -6.35 2.39 -12.51
N LEU A 226 -6.67 2.83 -11.29
CA LEU A 226 -6.49 4.23 -10.90
C LEU A 226 -5.02 4.65 -10.98
N ILE A 227 -4.10 3.85 -10.44
CA ILE A 227 -2.66 4.15 -10.49
C ILE A 227 -2.17 4.28 -11.95
N ASN A 228 -2.57 3.33 -12.81
CA ASN A 228 -2.20 3.34 -14.23
C ASN A 228 -2.77 4.55 -14.97
N SER A 229 -3.93 5.08 -14.55
CA SER A 229 -4.53 6.28 -15.16
C SER A 229 -3.70 7.56 -15.00
N PHE A 230 -2.76 7.59 -14.05
CA PHE A 230 -1.85 8.72 -13.83
C PHE A 230 -0.58 8.64 -14.68
N ASN A 231 -0.35 7.54 -15.41
CA ASN A 231 0.78 7.42 -16.30
C ASN A 231 0.59 8.33 -17.51
N THR A 232 1.61 9.12 -17.84
CA THR A 232 1.68 9.89 -19.09
C THR A 232 2.68 9.16 -19.96
N GLU A 233 2.20 8.57 -21.07
CA GLU A 233 3.04 7.83 -22.04
C GLU A 233 4.34 8.55 -22.40
#